data_AF-A0A2S9GD20-F1
#
_entry.id   AF-A0A2S9GD20-F1
#
_cell.length_a   1.000
_cell.length_b   1.000
_cell.length_c   1.000
_cell.angle_alpha   90.00
_cell.angle_beta   90.00
_cell.angle_gamma   90.00
#
_symmetry.space_group_name_H-M   'P 1'
#
loop_
_entity.id
_entity.type
_entity.pdbx_description
1 polymer ?
#
loop_
_entity_poly.entity_id
_entity_poly.type
_entity_poly.pdbx_seq_one_letter_code
_entity_poly.pdbx_strand_id
1 'polypeptide(L)'
;GFALITDALGGVNVCLNAPVYEQLSGADFPAGWQKLNGTQALGFVRQRHDLPRGDLDRVVRQQAVMASLAHEVISSKTLSSPATL
;
A
#
# COMPACT_ATOMS: atom_id res chain seq x y z
N GLY A 1 -6.10 9.72 -9.34
CA GLY A 1 -4.70 10.08 -9.08
C GLY A 1 -3.95 8.93 -8.46
N PHE A 2 -3.98 8.80 -7.14
CA PHE A 2 -3.25 7.78 -6.38
C PHE A 2 -3.39 6.33 -6.90
N ALA A 3 -4.62 5.87 -7.12
CA ALA A 3 -4.87 4.51 -7.61
C ALA A 3 -4.17 4.23 -8.95
N LEU A 4 -4.33 5.14 -9.92
CA LEU A 4 -3.69 5.03 -11.24
C LEU A 4 -2.15 5.00 -11.16
N ILE A 5 -1.55 5.80 -10.27
CA ILE A 5 -0.09 5.80 -10.06
C ILE A 5 0.35 4.46 -9.47
N THR A 6 -0.41 3.94 -8.50
CA THR A 6 -0.11 2.65 -7.86
C THR A 6 -0.22 1.51 -8.88
N ASP A 7 -1.26 1.51 -9.72
CA ASP A 7 -1.41 0.53 -10.80
C ASP A 7 -0.30 0.64 -11.85
N ALA A 8 0.09 1.87 -12.22
CA ALA A 8 1.19 2.11 -13.16
C ALA A 8 2.54 1.60 -12.64
N LEU A 9 2.73 1.59 -11.31
CA LEU A 9 3.89 1.00 -10.64
C LEU A 9 3.73 -0.51 -10.38
N GLY A 10 2.66 -1.11 -10.90
CA GLY A 10 2.40 -2.54 -10.80
C GLY A 10 1.78 -2.98 -9.47
N GLY A 11 1.30 -2.06 -8.62
CA GLY A 11 0.72 -2.32 -7.31
C GLY A 11 1.66 -2.00 -6.15
N VAL A 12 1.22 -2.28 -4.92
CA VAL A 12 2.00 -2.05 -3.70
C VAL A 12 1.99 -3.30 -2.80
N ASN A 13 3.17 -3.70 -2.33
CA ASN A 13 3.30 -4.79 -1.37
C ASN A 13 3.08 -4.27 0.05
N VAL A 14 2.23 -4.96 0.81
CA VAL A 14 1.96 -4.69 2.23
C VAL A 14 2.02 -6.00 3.03
N CYS A 15 2.39 -5.90 4.30
CA CYS A 15 2.27 -6.98 5.27
C CYS A 15 1.31 -6.54 6.38
N LEU A 16 0.18 -7.23 6.50
CA LEU A 16 -0.83 -6.94 7.53
C LEU A 16 -0.62 -7.84 8.74
N ASN A 17 -0.44 -7.25 9.93
CA ASN A 17 -0.32 -8.01 11.18
C ASN A 17 -1.64 -8.71 11.59
N ALA A 18 -2.78 -8.19 11.13
CA ALA A 18 -4.12 -8.70 11.41
C ALA A 18 -5.01 -8.49 10.17
N PRO A 19 -6.06 -9.32 9.98
CA PRO A 19 -6.99 -9.09 8.88
C PRO A 19 -7.71 -7.76 9.09
N VAL A 20 -8.12 -7.15 7.98
CA VAL A 20 -8.82 -5.87 7.94
C VAL A 20 -10.13 -6.07 7.20
N TYR A 21 -11.23 -5.61 7.79
CA TYR A 21 -12.49 -5.42 7.10
C TYR A 21 -13.08 -4.08 7.55
N GLU A 22 -13.22 -3.12 6.63
CA GLU A 22 -13.82 -1.82 6.90
C GLU A 22 -14.57 -1.32 5.67
N GLN A 23 -15.90 -1.31 5.77
CA GLN A 23 -16.80 -1.09 4.64
C GLN A 23 -16.73 0.33 4.05
N LEU A 24 -16.38 1.34 4.85
CA LEU A 24 -16.40 2.75 4.43
C LEU A 24 -15.23 3.11 3.49
N SER A 25 -14.08 2.48 3.70
CA SER A 25 -12.91 2.56 2.83
C SER A 25 -12.90 1.48 1.77
N GLY A 26 -13.66 0.40 1.96
CA GLY A 26 -13.65 -0.78 1.11
C GLY A 26 -12.41 -1.67 1.34
N ALA A 27 -11.76 -1.53 2.50
CA ALA A 27 -10.62 -2.36 2.87
C ALA A 27 -11.14 -3.74 3.32
N ASP A 28 -10.76 -4.79 2.62
CA ASP A 28 -11.07 -6.18 2.95
C ASP A 28 -9.87 -7.04 2.58
N PHE A 29 -9.04 -7.35 3.58
CA PHE A 29 -7.72 -7.94 3.39
C PHE A 29 -7.42 -8.99 4.45
N PRO A 30 -6.89 -10.17 4.08
CA PRO A 30 -6.37 -11.13 5.04
C PRO A 30 -5.11 -10.57 5.74
N ALA A 31 -4.72 -11.18 6.86
CA ALA A 31 -3.40 -10.96 7.44
C ALA A 31 -2.29 -11.54 6.54
N GLY A 32 -1.07 -11.04 6.71
CA GLY A 32 0.12 -11.47 6.00
C GLY A 32 0.48 -10.59 4.80
N TRP A 33 1.45 -11.10 4.02
CA TRP A 33 1.96 -10.44 2.83
C TRP A 33 0.96 -10.53 1.68
N GLN A 34 0.70 -9.39 1.04
CA GLN A 34 -0.12 -9.35 -0.15
C GLN A 34 0.23 -8.13 -1.00
N LYS A 35 -0.14 -8.22 -2.28
CA LYS A 35 0.02 -7.14 -3.25
C LYS A 35 -1.34 -6.49 -3.52
N LEU A 36 -1.42 -5.20 -3.28
CA LEU A 36 -2.63 -4.40 -3.49
C LEU A 36 -2.54 -3.66 -4.83
N ASN A 37 -3.61 -3.73 -5.63
CA ASN A 37 -3.79 -2.84 -6.77
C ASN A 37 -4.17 -1.42 -6.30
N GLY A 38 -4.28 -0.47 -7.22
CA GLY A 38 -4.51 0.94 -6.90
C GLY A 38 -5.80 1.21 -6.13
N THR A 39 -6.89 0.51 -6.44
CA THR A 39 -8.17 0.64 -5.73
C THR A 39 -8.08 0.05 -4.32
N GLN A 40 -7.46 -1.12 -4.18
CA GLN A 40 -7.23 -1.75 -2.87
C GLN A 40 -6.29 -0.91 -1.99
N ALA A 41 -5.20 -0.40 -2.56
CA ALA A 41 -4.27 0.49 -1.88
C ALA A 41 -4.96 1.79 -1.44
N LEU A 42 -5.87 2.32 -2.25
CA LEU A 42 -6.67 3.49 -1.90
C LEU A 42 -7.57 3.21 -0.69
N GLY A 43 -8.22 2.04 -0.65
CA GLY A 43 -8.99 1.60 0.53
C GLY A 43 -8.09 1.49 1.76
N PHE A 44 -6.94 0.83 1.63
CA PHE A 44 -5.96 0.65 2.71
C PHE A 44 -5.49 1.97 3.36
N VAL A 45 -5.19 3.01 2.57
CA VAL A 45 -4.75 4.31 3.10
C VAL A 45 -5.89 5.21 3.58
N ARG A 46 -7.13 4.90 3.19
CA ARG A 46 -8.34 5.62 3.60
C ARG A 46 -9.00 5.03 4.84
N GLN A 47 -8.65 3.81 5.23
CA GLN A 47 -9.15 3.21 6.46
C GLN A 47 -8.89 4.13 7.66
N ARG A 48 -9.94 4.43 8.41
CA ARG A 48 -9.92 5.30 9.60
C ARG A 48 -10.49 4.61 10.83
N HIS A 49 -11.53 3.82 10.62
CA HIS A 49 -12.26 3.13 11.67
C HIS A 49 -11.66 1.73 11.88
N ASP A 50 -11.93 1.15 13.05
CA ASP A 50 -11.46 -0.18 13.45
C ASP A 50 -9.93 -0.36 13.49
N LEU A 51 -9.19 0.75 13.48
CA LEU A 51 -7.75 0.77 13.77
C LEU A 51 -7.52 0.88 15.28
N PRO A 52 -6.75 -0.03 15.91
CA PRO A 52 -6.53 -0.05 17.36
C PRO A 52 -6.03 1.27 17.93
N ARG A 53 -5.27 2.05 17.15
CA ARG A 53 -4.72 3.36 17.53
C ARG A 53 -5.28 4.52 16.70
N GLY A 54 -6.40 4.33 16.02
CA GLY A 54 -7.08 5.37 15.24
C GLY A 54 -6.18 6.07 14.21
N ASP A 55 -6.01 7.39 14.33
CA ASP A 55 -5.26 8.20 13.35
C ASP A 55 -3.76 7.87 13.30
N LEU A 56 -3.16 7.47 14.43
CA LEU A 56 -1.73 7.08 14.43
C LEU A 56 -1.47 5.90 13.50
N ASP A 57 -2.39 4.92 13.46
CA ASP A 57 -2.29 3.79 12.53
C ASP A 57 -2.56 4.23 11.08
N ARG A 58 -3.35 5.27 10.84
CA ARG A 58 -3.54 5.84 9.49
C ARG A 58 -2.24 6.42 8.96
N VAL A 59 -1.50 7.19 9.78
CA VAL A 59 -0.20 7.76 9.40
C VAL A 59 0.81 6.64 9.12
N VAL A 60 0.86 5.61 9.95
CA VAL A 60 1.75 4.45 9.75
C VAL A 60 1.45 3.74 8.43
N ARG A 61 0.16 3.57 8.08
CA ARG A 61 -0.25 2.96 6.80
C ARG A 61 0.16 3.83 5.60
N GLN A 62 0.02 5.15 5.71
CA GLN A 62 0.46 6.07 4.66
C GLN A 62 1.98 6.04 4.48
N GLN A 63 2.75 5.98 5.56
CA GLN A 63 4.21 5.83 5.52
C GLN A 63 4.62 4.49 4.88
N ALA A 64 3.96 3.39 5.24
CA ALA A 64 4.24 2.07 4.67
C ALA A 64 4.00 2.06 3.15
N VAL A 65 2.88 2.64 2.68
CA VAL A 65 2.59 2.73 1.25
C VAL A 65 3.59 3.63 0.53
N MET A 66 3.97 4.78 1.10
CA MET A 66 5.00 5.64 0.50
C MET A 66 6.36 4.94 0.39
N ALA A 67 6.77 4.20 1.42
CA ALA A 67 8.01 3.42 1.40
C ALA A 67 7.97 2.32 0.31
N SER A 68 6.86 1.58 0.21
CA SER A 68 6.70 0.54 -0.80
C SER A 68 6.68 1.12 -2.23
N LEU A 69 6.00 2.26 -2.46
CA LEU A 69 6.01 2.92 -3.77
C LEU A 69 7.40 3.44 -4.16
N ALA A 70 8.15 4.01 -3.20
CA ALA A 70 9.53 4.44 -3.45
C ALA A 70 10.43 3.25 -3.82
N HIS A 71 10.26 2.12 -3.14
CA HIS A 71 10.99 0.89 -3.45
C HIS A 71 10.68 0.38 -4.87
N GLU A 72 9.40 0.36 -5.29
CA GLU A 72 9.03 -0.06 -6.65
C GLU A 72 9.57 0.88 -7.74
N VAL A 73 9.60 2.20 -7.48
CA VAL A 73 10.22 3.17 -8.39
C VAL A 73 11.73 2.93 -8.54
N ILE A 74 12.43 2.62 -7.45
CA ILE A 74 13.86 2.31 -7.50
C ILE A 74 14.09 0.99 -8.23
N SER A 75 13.35 -0.06 -7.84
CA SER A 75 13.44 -1.39 -8.44
C SER A 75 13.18 -1.37 -9.95
N SER A 76 12.13 -0.69 -10.40
CA SER A 76 11.81 -0.54 -11.82
C SER A 76 12.89 0.22 -12.60
N LYS A 77 13.53 1.23 -11.99
CA LYS A 77 14.71 1.90 -12.57
C LYS A 77 15.92 0.97 -12.67
N THR A 78 16.22 0.21 -11.63
CA THR A 78 17.33 -0.76 -11.63
C THR A 78 17.12 -1.85 -12.68
N LEU A 79 15.89 -2.35 -12.83
CA LEU A 79 15.52 -3.35 -13.86
C LEU A 79 15.62 -2.79 -15.28
N SER A 80 15.20 -1.53 -15.50
CA SER A 80 15.26 -0.89 -16.82
C SER A 80 16.66 -0.38 -17.19
N SER A 81 17.56 -0.24 -16.20
CA SER A 81 18.94 0.14 -16.43
C SER A 81 19.90 -0.56 -15.44
N PRO A 82 20.26 -1.83 -15.68
CA PRO A 82 21.11 -2.62 -14.79
C PRO A 82 22.51 -2.04 -14.55
N ALA A 83 22.95 -1.12 -15.41
CA ALA A 83 24.22 -0.39 -15.30
C ALA A 83 24.23 0.71 -14.22
N THR A 84 23.12 0.94 -13.51
CA THR A 84 23.01 1.94 -12.43
C THR A 84 23.24 1.38 -11.01
N LEU A 85 23.78 0.16 -10.91
CA LEU A 85 24.23 -0.47 -9.66
C LEU A 85 25.60 0.05 -9.20
#